data_AF-L9Y4W5-F1
#
_entry.id   AF-L9Y4W5-F1
#
_cell.length_a   1.000
_cell.length_b   1.000
_cell.length_c   1.000
_cell.angle_alpha   90.00
_cell.angle_beta   90.00
_cell.angle_gamma   90.00
#
_symmetry.space_group_name_H-M   'P 1'
#
loop_
_entity.id
_entity.type
_entity.pdbx_description
1 polymer ?
#
loop_
_entity_poly.entity_id
_entity_poly.type
_entity_poly.pdbx_seq_one_letter_code
_entity_poly.pdbx_strand_id
1 'polypeptide(L)'
;MPPRLDAETDFEELTARIRTQSQQAPGSDTERVTIRSFEEVSSDTLENLLEAAESEHLEPGALVFVLSRANAELLCEREFDIDDIDELETVLDCRVRIEDEMPDDTILLLHPDAVDGEELVEPEAIACGILGTDN
;
A
#
# COMPACT_ATOMS: atom_id res chain seq x y z
N MET A 1 19.52 -1.69 -9.50
CA MET A 1 19.37 -0.28 -9.09
C MET A 1 18.95 -0.29 -7.62
N PRO A 2 19.35 0.68 -6.79
CA PRO A 2 18.74 0.82 -5.48
C PRO A 2 17.24 1.11 -5.66
N PRO A 3 16.36 0.64 -4.75
CA PRO A 3 14.93 0.97 -4.80
C PRO A 3 14.76 2.48 -4.76
N ARG A 4 13.93 3.04 -5.65
CA ARG A 4 13.65 4.49 -5.79
C ARG A 4 12.62 5.02 -4.79
N LEU A 5 12.14 4.20 -3.86
CA LEU A 5 11.34 4.70 -2.76
C LEU A 5 12.25 5.49 -1.82
N ASP A 6 12.37 6.79 -2.08
CA ASP A 6 13.18 7.69 -1.30
C ASP A 6 12.70 7.74 0.17
N ALA A 7 13.64 7.96 1.08
CA ALA A 7 13.31 8.18 2.49
C ALA A 7 12.61 9.54 2.71
N GLU A 8 12.72 10.44 1.74
CA GLU A 8 12.14 11.78 1.74
C GLU A 8 10.80 11.83 0.98
N THR A 9 10.26 10.69 0.55
CA THR A 9 8.94 10.62 -0.10
C THR A 9 7.85 11.08 0.87
N ASP A 10 7.09 12.09 0.46
CA ASP A 10 5.93 12.57 1.21
C ASP A 10 4.72 11.66 0.94
N PHE A 11 4.47 10.72 1.85
CA PHE A 11 3.41 9.73 1.69
C PHE A 11 2.00 10.35 1.84
N GLU A 12 1.86 11.45 2.58
CA GLU A 12 0.61 12.20 2.65
C GLU A 12 0.25 12.77 1.26
N GLU A 13 1.20 13.42 0.59
CA GLU A 13 0.98 13.96 -0.75
C GLU A 13 0.82 12.84 -1.81
N LEU A 14 1.60 11.77 -1.71
CA LEU A 14 1.49 10.60 -2.59
C LEU A 14 0.09 9.97 -2.51
N THR A 15 -0.42 9.72 -1.30
CA THR A 15 -1.77 9.16 -1.10
C THR A 15 -2.85 10.11 -1.62
N ALA A 16 -2.72 11.42 -1.38
CA ALA A 16 -3.63 12.42 -1.92
C ALA A 16 -3.64 12.42 -3.46
N ARG A 17 -2.48 12.24 -4.08
CA ARG A 17 -2.33 12.18 -5.54
C ARG A 17 -2.94 10.91 -6.12
N ILE A 18 -2.68 9.76 -5.51
CA ILE A 18 -3.30 8.47 -5.87
C ILE A 18 -4.84 8.57 -5.80
N ARG A 19 -5.38 9.10 -4.70
CA ARG A 19 -6.83 9.32 -4.53
C ARG A 19 -7.40 10.26 -5.60
N THR A 20 -6.66 11.30 -5.97
CA THR A 20 -7.06 12.25 -7.01
C THR A 20 -7.06 11.61 -8.40
N GLN A 21 -6.02 10.86 -8.75
CA GLN A 21 -5.92 10.19 -10.04
C GLN A 21 -7.05 9.16 -10.24
N SER A 22 -7.40 8.44 -9.17
CA SER A 22 -8.54 7.50 -9.20
C SER A 22 -9.89 8.21 -9.42
N GLN A 23 -10.13 9.34 -8.72
CA GLN A 23 -11.38 10.10 -8.85
C GLN A 23 -11.59 10.71 -10.24
N GLN A 24 -10.52 11.02 -10.98
CA GLN A 24 -10.61 11.75 -12.25
C GLN A 24 -10.87 10.89 -13.50
N ALA A 25 -10.91 9.55 -13.41
CA ALA A 25 -11.01 8.70 -14.60
C ALA A 25 -12.05 7.55 -14.53
N PRO A 26 -13.37 7.83 -14.46
CA PRO A 26 -14.37 6.82 -14.74
C PRO A 26 -14.39 6.51 -16.26
N GLY A 27 -13.55 5.58 -16.72
CA GLY A 27 -13.75 4.92 -18.03
C GLY A 27 -12.68 5.03 -19.11
N SER A 28 -11.40 5.30 -18.82
CA SER A 28 -10.30 5.13 -19.80
C SER A 28 -9.26 4.09 -19.38
N ASP A 29 -8.98 3.18 -20.31
CA ASP A 29 -8.21 1.93 -20.25
C ASP A 29 -6.68 2.20 -20.25
N THR A 30 -6.21 3.09 -19.37
CA THR A 30 -4.79 3.50 -19.29
C THR A 30 -4.31 3.33 -17.85
N GLU A 31 -3.15 2.67 -17.71
CA GLU A 31 -2.34 2.44 -16.50
C GLU A 31 -2.92 3.09 -15.22
N ARG A 32 -3.65 2.31 -14.40
CA ARG A 32 -4.39 2.81 -13.22
C ARG A 32 -3.86 2.23 -11.93
N VAL A 33 -3.96 3.06 -10.89
CA VAL A 33 -3.84 2.63 -9.50
C VAL A 33 -5.00 1.73 -9.12
N THR A 34 -4.71 0.59 -8.51
CA THR A 34 -5.73 -0.33 -7.99
C THR A 34 -6.26 0.19 -6.66
N ILE A 35 -7.53 0.63 -6.58
CA ILE A 35 -8.14 1.04 -5.31
C ILE A 35 -9.14 0.01 -4.81
N ARG A 36 -8.97 -0.39 -3.55
CA ARG A 36 -9.89 -1.27 -2.82
C ARG A 36 -10.33 -0.59 -1.53
N SER A 37 -11.59 -0.78 -1.16
CA SER A 37 -12.11 -0.31 0.12
C SER A 37 -12.35 -1.50 1.02
N PHE A 38 -11.91 -1.39 2.27
CA PHE A 38 -12.01 -2.42 3.29
C PHE A 38 -12.64 -1.83 4.55
N GLU A 39 -13.22 -2.66 5.40
CA GLU A 39 -13.83 -2.23 6.66
C GLU A 39 -12.76 -2.00 7.74
N GLU A 40 -11.74 -2.85 7.78
CA GLU A 40 -10.63 -2.76 8.73
C GLU A 40 -9.33 -3.35 8.16
N VAL A 41 -8.21 -3.01 8.81
CA VAL A 41 -6.90 -3.58 8.50
C VAL A 41 -6.80 -4.97 9.13
N SER A 42 -6.63 -5.96 8.27
CA SER A 42 -6.54 -7.40 8.61
C SER A 42 -5.62 -8.10 7.61
N SER A 43 -5.20 -9.32 7.92
CA SER A 43 -4.45 -10.18 7.02
C SER A 43 -5.17 -10.34 5.69
N ASP A 44 -6.46 -10.63 5.75
CA ASP A 44 -7.30 -10.86 4.57
C ASP A 44 -7.33 -9.59 3.70
N THR A 45 -7.40 -8.41 4.31
CA THR A 45 -7.29 -7.12 3.61
C THR A 45 -5.94 -6.96 2.89
N LEU A 46 -4.83 -7.29 3.55
CA LEU A 46 -3.49 -7.19 2.97
C LEU A 46 -3.28 -8.23 1.85
N GLU A 47 -3.70 -9.47 2.05
CA GLU A 47 -3.65 -10.54 1.05
C GLU A 47 -4.51 -10.19 -0.17
N ASN A 48 -5.75 -9.72 0.03
CA ASN A 48 -6.60 -9.28 -1.07
C ASN A 48 -5.99 -8.09 -1.83
N LEU A 49 -5.32 -7.16 -1.13
CA LEU A 49 -4.66 -6.03 -1.78
C LEU A 49 -3.43 -6.50 -2.57
N LEU A 50 -2.68 -7.46 -2.03
CA LEU A 50 -1.54 -8.10 -2.68
C LEU A 50 -1.98 -8.81 -3.96
N GLU A 51 -2.98 -9.69 -3.88
CA GLU A 51 -3.55 -10.37 -5.04
C GLU A 51 -4.09 -9.39 -6.09
N ALA A 52 -4.62 -8.23 -5.66
CA ALA A 52 -5.10 -7.20 -6.56
C ALA A 52 -3.96 -6.37 -7.20
N ALA A 53 -2.80 -6.29 -6.56
CA ALA A 53 -1.59 -5.63 -7.06
C ALA A 53 -0.70 -6.58 -7.86
N GLU A 54 -0.85 -7.89 -7.65
CA GLU A 54 -0.20 -8.97 -8.40
C GLU A 54 -0.74 -8.99 -9.84
N SER A 55 -0.34 -7.99 -10.62
CA SER A 55 -0.47 -8.00 -12.07
C SER A 55 0.53 -9.01 -12.64
N GLU A 56 0.30 -9.44 -13.89
CA GLU A 56 1.09 -10.42 -14.64
C GLU A 56 2.62 -10.13 -14.75
N HIS A 57 3.09 -9.02 -14.18
CA HIS A 57 4.47 -8.52 -14.23
C HIS A 57 5.10 -8.22 -12.85
N LEU A 58 4.40 -8.40 -11.73
CA LEU A 58 4.91 -8.05 -10.40
C LEU A 58 4.99 -9.28 -9.50
N GLU A 59 6.17 -9.50 -8.92
CA GLU A 59 6.36 -10.51 -7.89
C GLU A 59 6.04 -9.90 -6.51
N PRO A 60 5.33 -10.60 -5.62
CA PRO A 60 4.94 -10.07 -4.31
C PRO A 60 6.15 -9.60 -3.48
N GLY A 61 7.26 -10.33 -3.52
CA GLY A 61 8.51 -9.95 -2.83
C GLY A 61 9.24 -8.72 -3.40
N ALA A 62 8.79 -8.18 -4.53
CA ALA A 62 9.27 -6.92 -5.08
C ALA A 62 8.41 -5.71 -4.65
N LEU A 63 7.21 -5.96 -4.12
CA LEU A 63 6.31 -4.92 -3.63
C LEU A 63 6.68 -4.53 -2.19
N VAL A 64 6.22 -3.33 -1.82
CA VAL A 64 6.39 -2.78 -0.48
C VAL A 64 5.03 -2.29 0.02
N PHE A 65 4.58 -2.86 1.13
CA PHE A 65 3.48 -2.32 1.92
C PHE A 65 3.96 -1.08 2.67
N VAL A 66 3.21 0.01 2.57
CA VAL A 66 3.41 1.21 3.35
C VAL A 66 2.18 1.42 4.22
N LEU A 67 2.38 1.42 5.53
CA LEU A 67 1.34 1.49 6.55
C LEU A 67 1.62 2.65 7.50
N SER A 68 0.55 3.24 8.06
CA SER A 68 0.71 4.13 9.21
C SER A 68 1.12 3.32 10.44
N ARG A 69 1.74 3.98 11.41
CA ARG A 69 2.05 3.38 12.70
C ARG A 69 0.80 2.78 13.36
N ALA A 70 -0.34 3.47 13.30
CA ALA A 70 -1.58 2.99 13.91
C ALA A 70 -2.06 1.67 13.26
N ASN A 71 -1.96 1.56 11.93
CA ASN A 71 -2.34 0.33 11.22
C ASN A 71 -1.43 -0.85 11.58
N ALA A 72 -0.13 -0.59 11.72
CA ALA A 72 0.83 -1.60 12.15
C ALA A 72 0.58 -2.08 13.59
N GLU A 73 0.29 -1.16 14.51
CA GLU A 73 -0.09 -1.49 15.88
C GLU A 73 -1.37 -2.32 15.92
N LEU A 74 -2.39 -1.95 15.13
CA LEU A 74 -3.64 -2.71 15.03
C LEU A 74 -3.44 -4.14 14.53
N LEU A 75 -2.56 -4.34 13.54
CA LEU A 75 -2.21 -5.66 13.01
C LEU A 75 -1.51 -6.53 14.07
N CYS A 76 -0.60 -5.93 14.84
CA CYS A 76 0.10 -6.63 15.92
C CYS A 76 -0.84 -6.98 17.09
N GLU A 77 -1.77 -6.08 17.44
CA GLU A 77 -2.67 -6.29 18.58
C GLU A 77 -3.80 -7.29 18.32
N ARG A 78 -4.31 -7.40 17.08
CA ARG A 78 -5.60 -8.08 16.83
C ARG A 78 -5.53 -9.50 16.27
N GLU A 79 -4.64 -9.79 15.31
CA GLU A 79 -4.94 -10.92 14.40
C GLU A 79 -3.84 -11.98 14.29
N PHE A 80 -2.60 -11.66 14.65
CA PHE A 80 -1.49 -12.48 14.19
C PHE A 80 -0.60 -13.14 15.27
N ASP A 81 -0.73 -12.78 16.55
CA ASP A 81 0.33 -13.06 17.53
C ASP A 81 1.71 -12.58 17.02
N ILE A 82 1.73 -11.64 16.08
CA ILE A 82 2.97 -11.10 15.49
C ILE A 82 3.61 -10.21 16.54
N ASP A 83 4.80 -10.61 16.98
CA ASP A 83 5.59 -9.84 17.94
C ASP A 83 6.11 -8.53 17.32
N ASP A 84 6.45 -8.51 16.01
CA ASP A 84 7.07 -7.38 15.31
C ASP A 84 6.89 -7.40 13.77
N ILE A 85 7.16 -6.26 13.10
CA ILE A 85 7.02 -6.07 11.64
C ILE A 85 7.79 -7.09 10.80
N ASP A 86 8.99 -7.52 11.22
CA ASP A 86 9.78 -8.53 10.51
C ASP A 86 9.02 -9.87 10.34
N GLU A 87 8.16 -10.23 11.30
CA GLU A 87 7.33 -11.44 11.19
C GLU A 87 6.17 -11.22 10.23
N LEU A 88 5.59 -10.01 10.19
CA LEU A 88 4.58 -9.63 9.20
C LEU A 88 5.14 -9.70 7.77
N GLU A 89 6.36 -9.22 7.55
CA GLU A 89 7.05 -9.32 6.25
C GLU A 89 7.23 -10.78 5.83
N THR A 90 7.54 -11.65 6.80
CA THR A 90 7.73 -13.09 6.56
C THR A 90 6.40 -13.78 6.21
N VAL A 91 5.30 -13.38 6.83
CA VAL A 91 3.96 -13.94 6.56
C VAL A 91 3.47 -13.51 5.19
N LEU A 92 3.64 -12.23 4.84
CA LEU A 92 3.16 -11.66 3.58
C LEU A 92 4.09 -11.97 2.39
N ASP A 93 5.28 -12.52 2.64
CA ASP A 93 6.38 -12.66 1.67
C ASP A 93 6.68 -11.34 0.93
N CYS A 94 6.48 -10.22 1.63
CA CYS A 94 6.48 -8.87 1.08
C CYS A 94 7.09 -7.90 2.09
N ARG A 95 7.71 -6.82 1.62
CA ARG A 95 8.32 -5.84 2.52
C ARG A 95 7.29 -4.92 3.14
N VAL A 96 7.51 -4.52 4.39
CA VAL A 96 6.61 -3.62 5.12
C VAL A 96 7.40 -2.40 5.61
N ARG A 97 6.88 -1.22 5.33
CA ARG A 97 7.44 0.08 5.72
C ARG A 97 6.41 0.86 6.52
N ILE A 98 6.82 1.34 7.69
CA ILE A 98 5.96 2.09 8.61
C ILE A 98 6.31 3.56 8.54
N GLU A 99 5.36 4.38 8.12
CA GLU A 99 5.55 5.83 7.98
C GLU A 99 4.52 6.56 8.85
N ASP A 100 4.97 7.43 9.76
CA ASP A 100 4.07 8.19 10.65
C ASP A 100 3.24 9.25 9.87
N GLU A 101 3.67 9.62 8.66
CA GLU A 101 2.97 10.58 7.77
C GLU A 101 1.83 9.92 6.98
N MET A 102 1.75 8.58 6.99
CA MET A 102 0.69 7.87 6.30
C MET A 102 -0.67 8.06 7.02
N PRO A 103 -1.76 8.31 6.26
CA PRO A 103 -3.09 8.36 6.84
C PRO A 103 -3.51 6.98 7.38
N ASP A 104 -4.06 6.97 8.60
CA ASP A 104 -4.52 5.75 9.27
C ASP A 104 -5.66 5.05 8.52
N ASP A 105 -6.45 5.79 7.74
CA ASP A 105 -7.49 5.22 6.87
C ASP A 105 -6.95 4.68 5.54
N THR A 106 -5.62 4.56 5.37
CA THR A 106 -5.00 4.15 4.11
C THR A 106 -3.90 3.10 4.29
N ILE A 107 -3.88 2.17 3.36
CA ILE A 107 -2.83 1.19 3.13
C ILE A 107 -2.33 1.39 1.72
N LEU A 108 -1.02 1.52 1.54
CA LEU A 108 -0.41 1.55 0.22
C LEU A 108 0.36 0.25 -0.01
N LEU A 109 0.31 -0.24 -1.24
CA LEU A 109 1.11 -1.34 -1.72
C LEU A 109 1.66 -0.93 -3.08
N LEU A 110 2.98 -0.82 -3.20
CA LEU A 110 3.58 -0.33 -4.44
C LEU A 110 4.94 -0.96 -4.71
N HIS A 111 5.31 -1.05 -5.97
CA HIS A 111 6.68 -1.33 -6.35
C HIS A 111 7.55 -0.08 -6.10
N PRO A 112 8.76 -0.21 -5.53
CA PRO A 112 9.60 0.95 -5.21
C PRO A 112 10.07 1.74 -6.44
N ASP A 113 10.05 1.13 -7.64
CA ASP A 113 10.31 1.83 -8.90
C ASP A 113 9.05 2.44 -9.54
N ALA A 114 7.86 2.13 -9.01
CA ALA A 114 6.59 2.67 -9.50
C ALA A 114 6.37 4.13 -9.09
N VAL A 115 7.18 4.64 -8.17
CA VAL A 115 7.14 6.01 -7.68
C VAL A 115 8.54 6.64 -7.71
N ASP A 116 8.61 7.94 -8.00
CA ASP A 116 9.82 8.75 -7.91
C ASP A 116 9.48 9.97 -7.05
N GLY A 117 9.78 9.87 -5.74
CA GLY A 117 9.27 10.80 -4.74
C GLY A 117 7.74 10.78 -4.65
N GLU A 118 7.11 11.86 -5.11
CA GLU A 118 5.66 12.10 -5.18
C GLU A 118 5.04 11.77 -6.56
N GLU A 119 5.88 11.48 -7.57
CA GLU A 119 5.44 11.22 -8.94
C GLU A 119 5.14 9.73 -9.16
N LEU A 120 3.98 9.44 -9.76
CA LEU A 120 3.56 8.08 -10.12
C LEU A 120 4.17 7.72 -11.48
N VAL A 121 5.17 6.86 -11.48
CA VAL A 121 5.88 6.38 -12.68
C VAL A 121 5.12 5.21 -13.31
N GLU A 122 4.77 4.20 -12.49
CA GLU A 122 4.08 2.98 -12.93
C GLU A 122 2.80 2.79 -12.09
N PRO A 123 1.72 3.55 -12.36
CA PRO A 123 0.52 3.50 -11.54
C PRO A 123 -0.16 2.13 -11.51
N GLU A 124 0.04 1.28 -12.52
CA GLU A 124 -0.42 -0.12 -12.54
C GLU A 124 0.24 -1.01 -11.48
N ALA A 125 1.44 -0.62 -11.03
CA ALA A 125 2.19 -1.30 -9.99
C ALA A 125 1.93 -0.72 -8.58
N ILE A 126 0.85 0.04 -8.45
CA ILE A 126 0.44 0.71 -7.21
C ILE A 126 -1.00 0.29 -6.90
N ALA A 127 -1.19 -0.18 -5.67
CA ALA A 127 -2.48 -0.48 -5.09
C ALA A 127 -2.68 0.31 -3.79
N CYS A 128 -3.91 0.74 -3.56
CA CYS A 128 -4.32 1.54 -2.43
C CYS A 128 -5.54 0.90 -1.78
N GLY A 129 -5.37 0.45 -0.54
CA GLY A 129 -6.44 0.05 0.36
C GLY A 129 -6.94 1.26 1.14
N ILE A 130 -8.23 1.54 1.06
CA ILE A 130 -8.90 2.57 1.86
C ILE A 130 -9.68 1.86 2.96
N LEU A 131 -9.34 2.15 4.21
CA LEU A 131 -10.05 1.64 5.37
C LEU A 131 -11.25 2.56 5.65
N GLY A 132 -12.44 2.04 5.44
CA GLY A 132 -13.66 2.71 5.84
C GLY A 132 -13.81 2.57 7.34
N THR A 133 -13.58 3.63 8.10
CA THR A 133 -14.12 3.74 9.45
C THR A 133 -15.64 3.72 9.35
N ASP A 134 -16.24 2.53 9.39
CA ASP A 134 -17.67 2.39 9.65
C ASP A 134 -17.91 2.97 11.05
N ASN A 135 -18.68 4.05 11.09
CA ASN A 135 -19.04 4.78 12.31
C ASN A 135 -20.34 4.25 12.89
#